data_AF-A0A350CP96-F1
#
_entry.id   AF-A0A350CP96-F1
#
_cell.length_a   1.000
_cell.length_b   1.000
_cell.length_c   1.000
_cell.angle_alpha   90.00
_cell.angle_beta   90.00
_cell.angle_gamma   90.00
#
_symmetry.space_group_name_H-M   'P 1'
#
loop_
_entity.id
_entity.type
_entity.pdbx_description
1 polymer ?
#
loop_
_entity_poly.entity_id
_entity_poly.type
_entity_poly.pdbx_seq_one_letter_code
_entity_poly.pdbx_strand_id
1 'polypeptide(L)' 'GSEKVFAPVPMAPLPFPCLVVTSTDDPFVARERARAFADAWGGRLVEIGDAGHVNADSGYGDWPEGERLLLDFCAGLRG' A
#
# COMPACT_ATOMS: atom_id res chain seq x y z
N GLY A 1 -3.19 -26.57 -7.27
CA GLY A 1 -3.22 -25.46 -8.24
C GLY A 1 -2.34 -24.39 -7.68
N SER A 2 -1.25 -24.05 -8.37
CA SER A 2 -0.27 -23.07 -7.89
C SER A 2 -0.87 -21.68 -7.99
N GLU A 3 -1.53 -21.21 -6.94
CA GLU A 3 -1.80 -19.79 -6.74
C GLU A 3 -0.45 -19.08 -6.77
N LYS A 4 -0.29 -18.17 -7.73
CA LYS A 4 0.94 -17.40 -7.92
C LYS A 4 1.11 -16.48 -6.71
N VAL A 5 1.70 -17.01 -5.65
CA VAL A 5 2.15 -16.20 -4.52
C VAL A 5 3.17 -15.22 -5.07
N PHE A 6 2.91 -13.92 -4.94
CA PHE A 6 3.92 -12.87 -5.14
C PHE A 6 5.02 -13.09 -4.09
N ALA A 7 5.94 -13.99 -4.38
CA ALA A 7 7.02 -14.37 -3.49
C ALA A 7 8.32 -14.54 -4.28
N PRO A 8 9.45 -14.06 -3.73
CA PRO A 8 9.56 -13.27 -2.50
C PRO A 8 9.24 -11.79 -2.74
N VAL A 9 8.47 -11.18 -1.83
CA VAL A 9 8.34 -9.72 -1.78
C VAL A 9 9.72 -9.16 -1.39
N PRO A 10 10.32 -8.24 -2.17
CA PRO A 10 11.63 -7.69 -1.85
C PRO A 10 11.58 -7.00 -0.48
N MET A 11 12.51 -7.33 0.41
CA MET A 11 12.62 -6.71 1.75
C MET A 11 13.85 -5.80 1.81
N ALA A 12 14.00 -4.94 0.81
CA ALA A 12 15.13 -4.04 0.67
C ALA A 12 14.67 -2.66 0.15
N PRO A 13 15.42 -1.59 0.41
CA PRO A 13 15.05 -0.24 -0.02
C PRO A 13 14.83 -0.18 -1.53
N LEU A 14 13.74 0.45 -1.95
CA LEU A 14 13.47 0.64 -3.37
C LEU A 14 14.34 1.79 -3.91
N PRO A 15 14.80 1.72 -5.17
CA PRO A 15 15.63 2.78 -5.75
C PRO A 15 14.83 4.05 -6.11
N PHE A 16 13.55 4.11 -5.73
CA PHE A 16 12.64 5.22 -5.95
C PHE A 16 11.75 5.41 -4.72
N PRO A 17 11.22 6.62 -4.51
CA PRO A 17 10.29 6.86 -3.42
C PRO A 17 9.04 5.99 -3.57
N CYS A 18 8.60 5.38 -2.46
CA CYS A 18 7.38 4.57 -2.46
C CYS A 18 6.42 4.96 -1.33
N LEU A 19 5.14 4.70 -1.59
CA LEU A 19 4.03 4.87 -0.67
C LEU A 19 3.30 3.53 -0.57
N VAL A 20 3.17 3.00 0.64
CA VAL A 20 2.38 1.80 0.93
C VAL A 20 1.06 2.27 1.52
N VAL A 21 -0.06 1.89 0.89
CA VAL A 21 -1.40 2.15 1.42
C VAL A 21 -1.99 0.84 1.91
N THR A 22 -2.52 0.83 3.13
CA THR A 22 -3.08 -0.38 3.75
C THR A 22 -4.36 -0.08 4.50
N SER A 23 -5.23 -1.09 4.57
CA SER A 23 -6.46 -1.08 5.36
C SER A 23 -6.21 -1.70 6.73
N THR A 24 -6.93 -1.24 7.75
CA THR A 24 -6.85 -1.80 9.11
C THR A 24 -7.62 -3.11 9.28
N ASP A 25 -8.55 -3.40 8.37
CA ASP A 25 -9.40 -4.61 8.38
C ASP A 25 -9.16 -5.50 7.13
N ASP A 26 -7.93 -5.51 6.62
CA ASP A 26 -7.56 -6.35 5.48
C ASP A 26 -7.38 -7.82 5.93
N PRO A 27 -8.21 -8.77 5.43
CA PRO A 27 -8.11 -10.18 5.82
C PRO A 27 -6.92 -10.92 5.18
N PHE A 28 -6.28 -10.33 4.17
CA PHE A 28 -5.16 -10.93 3.42
C PHE A 28 -3.80 -10.40 3.84
N VAL A 29 -3.73 -9.13 4.28
CA VAL A 29 -2.46 -8.50 4.67
C VAL A 29 -2.62 -7.84 6.04
N ALA A 30 -2.00 -8.45 7.06
CA ALA A 30 -1.93 -7.84 8.38
C ALA A 30 -1.20 -6.49 8.33
N ARG A 31 -1.73 -5.50 9.06
CA ARG A 31 -1.16 -4.14 9.20
C ARG A 31 0.33 -4.15 9.51
N GLU A 32 0.77 -5.05 10.40
CA GLU A 32 2.17 -5.22 10.80
C GLU A 32 3.07 -5.61 9.62
N ARG A 33 2.54 -6.41 8.69
CA ARG A 33 3.25 -6.84 7.49
C ARG A 33 3.34 -5.72 6.48
N ALA A 34 2.27 -4.95 6.28
CA ALA A 34 2.29 -3.75 5.44
C ALA A 34 3.29 -2.71 5.98
N ARG A 35 3.35 -2.56 7.31
CA ARG A 35 4.35 -1.71 7.95
C ARG A 35 5.78 -2.20 7.69
N ALA A 36 6.03 -3.49 7.86
CA ALA A 36 7.33 -4.08 7.58
C ALA A 36 7.76 -3.86 6.12
N PHE A 37 6.84 -3.87 5.15
CA PHE A 37 7.14 -3.54 3.76
C PHE A 37 7.48 -2.06 3.58
N ALA A 38 6.70 -1.15 4.16
CA ALA A 38 7.00 0.28 4.08
C ALA A 38 8.38 0.61 4.67
N ASP A 39 8.69 0.04 5.85
CA ASP A 39 9.97 0.23 6.51
C ASP A 39 11.12 -0.40 5.69
N ALA A 40 10.92 -1.61 5.15
CA ALA A 40 11.94 -2.28 4.34
C ALA A 40 12.21 -1.57 3.02
N TRP A 41 11.18 -1.02 2.37
CA TRP A 41 11.30 -0.28 1.11
C TRP A 41 11.80 1.15 1.30
N GLY A 42 11.88 1.65 2.54
CA GLY A 42 12.22 3.04 2.84
C GLY A 42 11.11 4.01 2.43
N GLY A 43 9.88 3.51 2.37
CA GLY A 43 8.70 4.26 1.94
C GLY A 43 7.91 4.88 3.08
N ARG A 44 6.87 5.60 2.70
CA ARG A 44 5.83 6.05 3.65
C ARG A 44 4.73 5.00 3.74
N LEU A 45 4.13 4.86 4.92
CA LEU A 45 2.91 4.07 5.13
C LEU A 45 1.73 5.01 5.33
N VAL A 46 0.61 4.76 4.65
CA VAL A 46 -0.68 5.40 4.88
C VAL A 46 -1.71 4.33 5.21
N GLU A 47 -2.39 4.51 6.33
CA GLU A 47 -3.48 3.66 6.77
C GLU A 47 -4.79 4.38 6.46
N ILE A 48 -5.65 3.76 5.65
CA ILE A 48 -6.92 4.37 5.21
C ILE A 48 -8.13 3.93 6.06
N GLY A 49 -7.88 3.32 7.22
CA GLY A 49 -8.91 2.79 8.11
C GLY A 49 -9.54 1.51 7.59
N ASP A 50 -10.80 1.25 7.98
CA ASP A 50 -11.53 0.02 7.66
C ASP A 50 -12.01 0.04 6.20
N ALA A 51 -11.09 -0.32 5.31
CA ALA A 51 -11.24 -0.27 3.86
C ALA A 51 -11.30 -1.68 3.22
N GLY A 52 -11.46 -2.74 4.02
CA GLY A 52 -11.42 -4.12 3.54
C GLY A 52 -10.10 -4.44 2.82
N HIS A 53 -10.14 -5.08 1.65
CA HIS A 53 -8.95 -5.39 0.84
C HIS A 53 -8.62 -4.31 -0.23
N VAL A 54 -9.16 -3.09 -0.10
CA VAL A 54 -8.92 -1.94 -1.01
C VAL A 54 -9.03 -2.35 -2.49
N ASN A 55 -10.04 -3.15 -2.80
CA ASN A 55 -10.38 -3.61 -4.14
C ASN A 55 -11.73 -3.05 -4.58
N ALA A 56 -12.05 -3.18 -5.88
CA ALA A 56 -13.33 -2.74 -6.43
C ALA A 56 -14.53 -3.33 -5.69
N ASP A 57 -14.42 -4.59 -5.23
CA ASP A 57 -15.47 -5.29 -4.46
C ASP A 57 -15.70 -4.70 -3.06
N SER A 58 -14.68 -4.04 -2.48
CA SER A 58 -14.76 -3.33 -1.19
C SER A 58 -15.14 -1.85 -1.31
N GLY A 59 -15.57 -1.40 -2.50
CA GLY A 59 -15.98 -0.02 -2.76
C GLY A 59 -14.87 0.90 -3.26
N TYR A 60 -13.66 0.38 -3.43
CA TYR A 60 -12.47 1.11 -3.89
C TYR A 60 -12.25 0.94 -5.40
N GLY A 61 -13.29 1.16 -6.20
CA GLY A 61 -13.26 1.08 -7.67
C GLY A 61 -12.57 2.29 -8.31
N ASP A 62 -13.27 3.43 -8.38
CA ASP A 62 -12.71 4.69 -8.90
C ASP A 62 -11.81 5.41 -7.88
N TRP A 63 -11.91 5.04 -6.60
CA TRP A 63 -11.15 5.52 -5.44
C TRP A 63 -10.49 6.92 -5.58
N PRO A 64 -11.29 8.00 -5.56
CA PRO A 64 -10.78 9.37 -5.66
C PRO A 64 -9.78 9.74 -4.55
N GLU A 65 -9.92 9.14 -3.37
CA GLU A 65 -8.99 9.33 -2.25
C GLU A 65 -7.63 8.71 -2.56
N GLY A 66 -7.57 7.59 -3.27
CA GLY A 66 -6.33 6.98 -3.75
C GLY A 66 -5.60 7.87 -4.75
N GLU A 67 -6.34 8.48 -5.67
CA GLU A 67 -5.79 9.49 -6.57
C GLU A 67 -5.25 10.71 -5.79
N ARG A 68 -5.99 11.18 -4.79
CA ARG A 68 -5.52 12.28 -3.92
C ARG A 68 -4.21 11.92 -3.20
N LEU A 69 -4.12 10.72 -2.62
CA LEU A 69 -2.91 10.23 -1.95
C LEU A 69 -1.71 10.19 -2.90
N LEU A 70 -1.92 9.74 -4.14
CA LEU A 70 -0.88 9.73 -5.17
C LEU A 70 -0.43 11.16 -5.52
N LEU A 71 -1.37 12.07 -5.74
CA LEU A 71 -1.07 13.48 -6.06
C LEU A 71 -0.29 14.15 -4.92
N ASP A 72 -0.73 13.96 -3.66
CA ASP A 72 -0.07 14.52 -2.48
C ASP A 72 1.33 13.94 -2.30
N PHE A 73 1.51 12.64 -2.52
CA PHE A 73 2.82 11.99 -2.51
C PHE A 73 3.73 12.58 -3.59
N CYS A 74 3.26 12.68 -4.83
CA CYS A 74 4.01 13.27 -5.92
C CYS A 74 4.34 14.75 -5.70
N ALA A 75 3.47 15.52 -5.05
CA ALA A 75 3.74 16.89 -4.67
C ALA A 75 4.85 16.96 -3.61
N GLY A 76 4.81 16.09 -2.60
CA GLY A 76 5.81 16.02 -1.53
C GLY A 76 7.21 15.57 -1.97
N LEU A 77 7.35 14.91 -3.11
CA LEU A 77 8.65 14.51 -3.68
C LEU A 77 9.33 15.59 -4.51
N ARG A 78 8.60 16.64 -4.90
CA ARG A 78 9.15 17.77 -5.67
C ARG A 78 9.65 18.92 -4.78
N GLY A 79 9.56 18.76 -3.46
CA GLY A 79 10.03 19.73 -2.45
C GLY A 79 11.45 19.48 -2.00
#